data_AF-A0A7L0RPR8-F1
#
_entry.id   AF-A0A7L0RPR8-F1
#
_cell.length_a   1.000
_cell.length_b   1.000
_cell.length_c   1.000
_cell.angle_alpha   90.00
_cell.angle_beta   90.00
_cell.angle_gamma   90.00
#
_symmetry.space_group_name_H-M   'P 1'
#
loop_
_entity.id
_entity.type
_entity.pdbx_description
1 polymer ?
#
loop_
_entity_poly.entity_id
_entity_poly.type
_entity_poly.pdbx_seq_one_letter_code
_entity_poly.pdbx_strand_id
1 'polypeptide(L)'
;LSVPEVVSLESGSSTNVTISLRAPLNETLVIMLNITHSSKHSTIIELPDEVQLPAGHTKADFQVKAEDVGQVTVYLYTINFNLTGPRIQFQVIHSVIVRYADEVIGWIYF
;
A
#
# COMPACT_ATOMS: atom_id res chain seq x y z
N LEU A 1 -3.55 11.36 4.01
CA LEU A 1 -3.08 9.97 3.93
C LEU A 1 -1.64 10.00 3.42
N SER A 2 -0.73 9.37 4.14
CA SER A 2 0.67 9.16 3.78
C SER A 2 0.80 7.67 3.47
N VAL A 3 1.30 7.37 2.28
CA VAL A 3 1.48 6.00 1.80
C VAL A 3 2.83 5.96 1.07
N PRO A 4 3.45 4.78 0.98
CA PRO A 4 4.70 4.65 0.25
C PRO A 4 4.43 4.77 -1.25
N GLU A 5 5.19 5.61 -1.95
CA GLU A 5 5.04 5.78 -3.39
C GLU A 5 5.45 4.51 -4.16
N VAL A 6 6.52 3.86 -3.70
CA VAL A 6 7.06 2.63 -4.29
C VAL A 6 7.30 1.59 -3.20
N VAL A 7 6.83 0.37 -3.42
CA VAL A 7 7.02 -0.79 -2.54
C VAL A 7 7.71 -1.90 -3.32
N SER A 8 8.86 -2.34 -2.85
CA SER A 8 9.57 -3.48 -3.44
C SER A 8 9.16 -4.78 -2.74
N LEU A 9 8.82 -5.79 -3.53
CA LEU A 9 8.54 -7.15 -3.03
C LEU A 9 9.48 -8.17 -3.67
N GLU A 10 9.68 -9.26 -2.96
CA GLU A 10 10.36 -10.44 -3.49
C GLU A 10 9.32 -11.42 -4.03
N SER A 11 9.55 -11.95 -5.22
CA SER A 11 8.71 -12.99 -5.81
C SER A 11 8.60 -14.20 -4.87
N GLY A 12 7.37 -14.59 -4.55
CA GLY A 12 7.09 -15.66 -3.59
C GLY A 12 7.06 -15.22 -2.12
N SER A 13 7.31 -13.95 -1.83
CA SER A 13 7.31 -13.39 -0.47
C SER A 13 6.09 -12.49 -0.23
N SER A 14 5.81 -12.23 1.04
CA SER A 14 4.76 -11.30 1.45
C SER A 14 5.32 -10.15 2.27
N THR A 15 4.93 -8.93 1.90
CA THR A 15 5.34 -7.68 2.56
C THR A 15 4.15 -7.07 3.26
N ASN A 16 4.35 -6.60 4.50
CA ASN A 16 3.33 -5.84 5.21
C ASN A 16 3.51 -4.35 4.87
N VAL A 17 2.53 -3.78 4.20
CA VAL A 17 2.51 -2.36 3.85
C VAL A 17 1.72 -1.62 4.91
N THR A 18 2.35 -0.62 5.53
CA THR A 18 1.66 0.26 6.47
C THR A 18 1.28 1.54 5.74
N ILE A 19 0.07 1.99 5.95
CA ILE A 19 -0.41 3.30 5.53
C ILE A 19 -0.71 4.13 6.77
N SER A 20 -0.34 5.40 6.73
CA SER A 20 -0.50 6.30 7.86
C SER A 20 -1.37 7.50 7.51
N LEU A 21 -2.23 7.91 8.43
CA LEU A 21 -3.11 9.04 8.28
C LEU A 21 -2.60 10.21 9.11
N ARG A 22 -2.66 11.42 8.54
CA ARG A 22 -2.15 12.63 9.20
C ARG A 22 -2.92 12.99 10.47
N ALA A 23 -4.19 12.60 10.53
CA ALA A 23 -5.06 12.83 11.68
C ALA A 23 -5.94 11.59 11.89
N PRO A 24 -6.27 11.24 13.14
CA PRO A 24 -7.24 10.18 13.42
C PRO A 24 -8.61 10.59 12.87
N LEU A 25 -9.31 9.62 12.29
CA LEU A 25 -10.69 9.82 11.86
C LEU A 25 -11.65 9.46 12.99
N ASN A 26 -12.76 10.18 13.05
CA ASN A 26 -13.85 9.87 13.99
C ASN A 26 -14.74 8.72 13.49
N GLU A 27 -14.54 8.27 12.24
CA GLU A 27 -15.28 7.20 11.60
C GLU A 27 -14.32 6.17 11.01
N THR A 28 -14.82 4.95 10.82
CA THR A 28 -14.07 3.88 10.14
C THR A 28 -13.88 4.25 8.68
N LEU A 29 -12.64 4.23 8.22
CA LEU A 29 -12.27 4.50 6.84
C LEU A 29 -12.13 3.21 6.07
N VAL A 30 -12.86 3.07 4.96
CA VAL A 30 -12.70 1.94 4.05
C VAL A 30 -11.90 2.39 2.83
N ILE A 31 -10.77 1.73 2.62
CA ILE A 31 -9.83 1.98 1.51
C ILE A 31 -9.91 0.77 0.58
N MET A 32 -10.39 0.99 -0.64
CA MET A 32 -10.47 0.01 -1.69
C MET A 32 -9.21 0.09 -2.55
N LEU A 33 -8.59 -1.06 -2.84
CA LEU A 33 -7.34 -1.13 -3.60
C LEU A 33 -7.65 -1.62 -5.02
N ASN A 34 -7.48 -0.76 -6.01
CA ASN A 34 -7.76 -1.10 -7.40
C ASN A 34 -6.47 -1.24 -8.22
N ILE A 35 -6.27 -2.40 -8.83
CA ILE A 35 -5.13 -2.68 -9.71
C ILE A 35 -5.45 -2.15 -11.10
N THR A 36 -4.89 -1.01 -11.47
CA THR A 36 -5.16 -0.41 -12.79
C THR A 36 -4.13 -0.83 -13.84
N HIS A 37 -2.90 -1.15 -13.43
CA HIS A 37 -1.85 -1.53 -14.37
C HIS A 37 -1.03 -2.68 -13.82
N SER A 38 -1.03 -3.81 -14.51
CA SER A 38 -0.17 -4.95 -14.25
C SER A 38 0.73 -5.19 -15.45
N SER A 39 2.03 -5.36 -15.22
CA SER A 39 3.01 -5.62 -16.28
C SER A 39 2.78 -6.95 -17.03
N LYS A 40 1.95 -7.83 -16.49
CA LYS A 40 1.69 -9.17 -16.99
C LYS A 40 0.19 -9.41 -16.88
N HIS A 41 -0.37 -10.14 -17.84
CA HIS A 41 -1.79 -10.47 -17.89
C HIS A 41 -2.24 -11.48 -16.81
N SER A 42 -1.37 -11.76 -15.83
CA SER A 42 -1.54 -12.70 -14.72
C SER A 42 -1.31 -11.94 -13.41
N THR A 43 -1.82 -12.47 -12.30
CA THR A 43 -1.82 -11.81 -10.99
C THR A 43 -0.41 -11.76 -10.40
N ILE A 44 0.38 -10.76 -10.77
CA ILE A 44 1.77 -10.58 -10.29
C ILE A 44 1.83 -10.42 -8.76
N ILE A 45 0.83 -9.75 -8.18
CA ILE A 45 0.68 -9.55 -6.74
C ILE A 45 -0.76 -9.88 -6.31
N GLU A 46 -0.88 -10.52 -5.16
CA GLU A 46 -2.14 -10.69 -4.43
C GLU A 46 -2.24 -9.58 -3.37
N LEU A 47 -3.34 -8.82 -3.44
CA LEU A 47 -3.64 -7.75 -2.48
C LEU A 47 -5.09 -7.88 -2.00
N PRO A 48 -5.40 -7.41 -0.78
CA PRO A 48 -6.76 -7.36 -0.30
C PRO A 48 -7.58 -6.33 -1.09
N ASP A 49 -8.83 -6.67 -1.39
CA ASP A 49 -9.75 -5.79 -2.14
C ASP A 49 -10.05 -4.50 -1.37
N GLU A 50 -10.21 -4.63 -0.03
CA GLU A 50 -10.48 -3.54 0.89
C GLU A 50 -9.61 -3.63 2.16
N VAL A 51 -9.26 -2.47 2.69
CA VAL A 51 -8.56 -2.29 3.97
C VAL A 51 -9.41 -1.37 4.83
N GLN A 52 -9.76 -1.85 6.02
CA GLN A 52 -10.56 -1.11 6.99
C GLN A 52 -9.67 -0.49 8.05
N LEU A 53 -9.72 0.83 8.18
CA LEU A 53 -9.04 1.58 9.21
C LEU A 53 -10.10 2.07 10.22
N PRO A 54 -10.22 1.44 11.40
CA PRO A 54 -11.23 1.81 12.39
C PRO A 54 -11.05 3.23 12.92
N ALA A 55 -12.15 3.82 13.41
CA ALA A 55 -12.12 5.15 14.03
C ALA A 55 -11.08 5.22 15.16
N GLY A 56 -10.38 6.36 15.25
CA GLY A 56 -9.30 6.59 16.21
C GLY A 56 -7.94 5.99 15.81
N HIS A 57 -7.88 5.14 14.79
CA HIS A 57 -6.60 4.62 14.29
C HIS A 57 -6.03 5.54 13.21
N THR A 58 -4.73 5.81 13.30
CA THR A 58 -3.97 6.58 12.31
C THR A 58 -3.12 5.69 11.43
N LYS A 59 -3.07 4.38 11.66
CA LYS A 59 -2.26 3.44 10.89
C LYS A 59 -3.10 2.22 10.56
N ALA A 60 -3.02 1.78 9.32
CA ALA A 60 -3.54 0.49 8.88
C ALA A 60 -2.41 -0.26 8.19
N ASP A 61 -2.28 -1.53 8.52
CA ASP A 61 -1.37 -2.44 7.87
C ASP A 61 -2.15 -3.46 7.03
N PHE A 62 -1.59 -3.81 5.89
CA PHE A 62 -2.15 -4.83 5.02
C PHE A 62 -1.04 -5.63 4.36
N GLN A 63 -1.28 -6.93 4.25
CA GLN A 63 -0.33 -7.86 3.67
C GLN A 63 -0.51 -7.92 2.15
N VAL A 64 0.59 -7.73 1.44
CA VAL A 64 0.67 -7.88 -0.02
C VAL A 64 1.59 -9.05 -0.31
N LYS A 65 1.13 -9.98 -1.14
CA LYS A 65 1.93 -11.15 -1.53
C LYS A 65 2.33 -11.04 -2.99
N ALA A 66 3.60 -11.27 -3.29
CA ALA A 66 4.10 -11.30 -4.65
C ALA A 66 4.12 -12.73 -5.18
N GLU A 67 3.53 -12.95 -6.34
CA GLU A 67 3.52 -14.25 -7.03
C GLU A 67 4.62 -14.33 -8.09
N ASP A 68 4.80 -13.25 -8.87
CA ASP A 68 5.68 -13.24 -10.04
C ASP A 68 6.44 -11.92 -10.18
N VAL A 69 7.53 -11.89 -10.95
CA VAL A 69 8.37 -10.70 -11.12
C VAL A 69 7.71 -9.70 -12.08
N GLY A 70 7.63 -8.42 -11.68
CA GLY A 70 7.06 -7.38 -12.54
C GLY A 70 6.71 -6.08 -11.79
N GLN A 71 5.99 -5.21 -12.48
CA GLN A 71 5.54 -3.92 -11.93
C GLN A 71 4.01 -3.85 -11.93
N VAL A 72 3.44 -3.40 -10.81
CA VAL A 72 1.99 -3.24 -10.64
C VAL A 72 1.71 -1.87 -10.03
N THR A 73 0.79 -1.11 -10.62
CA THR A 73 0.33 0.16 -10.05
C THR A 73 -1.07 -0.02 -9.48
N VAL A 74 -1.22 0.33 -8.21
CA VAL A 74 -2.46 0.22 -7.45
C VAL A 74 -2.89 1.62 -7.02
N TYR A 75 -4.16 1.91 -7.24
CA TYR A 75 -4.78 3.15 -6.79
C TYR A 75 -5.60 2.88 -5.54
N LEU A 76 -5.44 3.73 -4.54
CA LEU A 76 -6.22 3.66 -3.31
C LEU A 76 -7.45 4.53 -3.48
N TYR A 77 -8.62 3.96 -3.27
CA TYR A 77 -9.90 4.66 -3.34
C TYR A 77 -10.55 4.65 -1.97
N THR A 78 -10.85 5.83 -1.45
CA THR A 78 -11.48 5.94 -0.13
C THR A 78 -12.98 6.06 -0.30
N ILE A 79 -13.74 5.04 0.11
CA ILE A 79 -15.19 4.98 -0.13
C ILE A 79 -15.91 6.09 0.65
N ASN A 80 -15.61 6.23 1.95
CA ASN A 80 -16.34 7.15 2.84
C ASN A 80 -16.13 8.63 2.50
N PHE A 81 -14.98 8.97 1.94
CA PHE A 81 -14.68 10.35 1.55
C PHE A 81 -14.87 10.59 0.05
N ASN A 82 -15.17 9.55 -0.73
CA ASN A 82 -15.16 9.56 -2.19
C ASN A 82 -13.92 10.25 -2.78
N LEU A 83 -12.77 10.07 -2.10
CA LEU A 83 -11.49 10.67 -2.47
C LEU A 83 -10.64 9.60 -3.15
N THR A 84 -10.13 9.93 -4.34
CA THR A 84 -9.03 9.19 -4.95
C THR A 84 -7.77 9.48 -4.15
N GLY A 85 -7.25 8.45 -3.50
CA GLY A 85 -6.02 8.50 -2.73
C GLY A 85 -4.77 8.50 -3.63
N PRO A 86 -3.58 8.46 -3.00
CA PRO A 86 -2.33 8.32 -3.72
C PRO A 86 -2.25 6.95 -4.41
N ARG A 87 -1.39 6.84 -5.43
CA ARG A 87 -1.06 5.56 -6.05
C ARG A 87 0.15 4.92 -5.34
N ILE A 88 0.17 3.60 -5.31
CA ILE A 88 1.31 2.80 -4.85
C ILE A 88 1.83 1.99 -6.04
N GLN A 89 3.13 2.08 -6.30
CA GLN A 89 3.80 1.28 -7.30
C GLN A 89 4.51 0.09 -6.64
N PHE A 90 4.04 -1.11 -6.94
CA PHE A 90 4.64 -2.35 -6.49
C PHE A 90 5.63 -2.86 -7.52
N GLN A 91 6.87 -3.05 -7.09
CA GLN A 91 7.93 -3.61 -7.91
C GLN A 91 8.35 -4.96 -7.33
N VAL A 92 7.99 -6.03 -8.02
CA VAL A 92 8.39 -7.38 -7.66
C VAL A 92 9.69 -7.73 -8.34
N ILE A 93 10.68 -8.18 -7.56
CA ILE A 93 12.01 -8.62 -8.02
C ILE A 93 12.33 -10.00 -7.45
N HIS A 94 13.33 -10.68 -8.02
CA HIS A 94 13.74 -12.01 -7.57
C HIS A 94 14.31 -12.05 -6.14
N SER A 95 14.80 -10.93 -5.61
CA SER A 95 15.27 -10.86 -4.24
C SER A 95 15.16 -9.46 -3.66
N VAL A 96 14.53 -9.32 -2.48
CA VAL A 96 14.31 -8.03 -1.80
C VAL A 96 15.07 -7.98 -0.48
N ILE A 97 16.40 -7.83 -0.53
CA ILE A 97 17.21 -7.78 0.71
C ILE A 97 17.24 -6.38 1.33
N VAL A 98 16.62 -5.37 0.71
CA VAL A 98 16.80 -3.99 1.16
C VAL A 98 15.48 -3.23 1.17
N ARG A 99 15.27 -2.49 2.28
CA ARG A 99 14.38 -1.34 2.47
C ARG A 99 13.06 -1.58 3.22
N TYR A 100 13.13 -2.18 4.41
CA TYR A 100 12.07 -2.07 5.44
C TYR A 100 12.16 -0.79 6.31
N ALA A 101 12.83 0.25 5.83
CA ALA A 101 12.97 1.49 6.59
C ALA A 101 12.98 2.68 5.63
N ASP A 102 11.80 3.24 5.33
CA ASP A 102 11.62 4.69 5.12
C ASP A 102 10.14 5.10 4.93
N GLU A 103 9.25 4.71 5.86
CA GLU A 103 8.02 5.51 6.08
C GLU A 103 8.10 6.20 7.45
N VAL A 104 9.21 6.90 7.67
CA VAL A 104 9.31 8.01 8.63
C VAL A 104 10.00 9.17 7.92
N ILE A 105 9.36 9.71 6.87
CA ILE A 105 9.72 11.02 6.34
C ILE A 105 8.73 12.03 6.89
N GLY A 106 9.25 12.95 7.71
CA GLY A 106 8.51 13.84 8.60
C GLY A 106 8.51 13.17 9.97
N TRP A 107 9.33 13.56 10.94
CA TRP A 107 9.51 14.91 11.45
C TRP A 107 10.96 15.11 11.90
N ILE A 108 11.72 16.00 11.26
CA ILE A 108 12.68 16.88 11.93
C ILE A 108 12.72 18.21 11.16
N TYR A 109 12.06 19.24 11.68
CA TYR A 109 12.46 20.61 11.42
C TYR A 109 13.09 21.11 12.71
N PHE A 110 14.39 21.40 12.63
CA PHE A 110 15.08 22.28 13.57
C PHE A 110 14.87 23.72 13.11
#